data_AF-A0A972TKM3-F1
#
_entry.id   AF-A0A972TKM3-F1
#
_cell.length_a   1.000
_cell.length_b   1.000
_cell.length_c   1.000
_cell.angle_alpha   90.00
_cell.angle_beta   90.00
_cell.angle_gamma   90.00
#
_symmetry.space_group_name_H-M   'P 1'
#
loop_
_entity.id
_entity.type
_entity.pdbx_description
1 polymer ?
#
loop_
_entity_poly.entity_id
_entity_poly.type
_entity_poly.pdbx_seq_one_letter_code
_entity_poly.pdbx_strand_id
1 'polypeptide(L)'
;MEQQNNGNRDLLPGPLDGIRILEYGVFHAGPGATAILGDLGADVIKIEQSEGDPERYWIRLGELDLSLPSGESVMFQVSNRNKRGICLDVKKQKGRDIF
;
A
#
# COMPACT_ATOMS: atom_id res chain seq x y z
N MET A 1 5.50 8.07 38.68
CA MET A 1 4.38 7.40 37.99
C MET A 1 4.28 8.01 36.61
N GLU A 2 5.09 7.53 35.68
CA GLU A 2 5.07 7.96 34.29
C GLU A 2 4.12 7.03 33.54
N GLN A 3 3.03 7.59 33.02
CA GLN A 3 2.18 6.88 32.08
C GLN A 3 2.93 6.81 30.75
N GLN A 4 3.31 5.59 30.37
CA GLN A 4 3.83 5.29 29.05
C GLN A 4 2.73 5.56 28.02
N ASN A 5 2.91 6.62 27.24
CA ASN A 5 2.04 6.99 26.14
C ASN A 5 2.32 6.05 24.96
N ASN A 6 1.66 4.88 24.94
CA ASN A 6 1.66 4.00 23.77
C ASN A 6 0.98 4.74 22.63
N GLY A 7 1.73 5.05 21.57
CA GLY A 7 1.32 5.86 20.42
C GLY A 7 0.23 5.25 19.52
N ASN A 8 -0.75 4.55 20.11
CA ASN A 8 -1.96 4.18 19.42
C ASN A 8 -2.84 5.43 19.39
N ARG A 9 -2.87 6.13 18.26
CA ARG A 9 -3.84 7.20 18.06
C ARG A 9 -5.21 6.53 18.18
N ASP A 10 -5.99 6.89 19.20
CA ASP A 10 -7.40 6.52 19.34
C ASP A 10 -8.19 7.11 18.17
N LEU A 11 -8.02 6.53 16.99
CA LEU A 11 -8.82 6.82 15.81
C LEU A 11 -10.13 6.08 15.98
N LEU A 12 -11.25 6.79 15.82
CA LEU A 12 -12.55 6.17 15.75
C LEU A 12 -12.52 5.07 14.68
N PRO A 13 -13.03 3.86 14.95
CA PRO A 13 -13.01 2.76 13.99
C PRO A 13 -13.76 3.18 12.72
N GLY A 14 -13.10 3.01 11.58
CA GLY A 14 -13.67 3.31 10.27
C GLY A 14 -14.73 2.27 9.86
N PRO A 15 -15.56 2.55 8.83
CA PRO A 15 -16.61 1.63 8.38
C PRO A 15 -16.13 0.23 7.97
N LEU A 16 -14.83 0.06 7.67
CA LEU A 16 -14.20 -1.21 7.31
C LEU A 16 -13.21 -1.71 8.37
N ASP A 17 -13.30 -1.20 9.60
CA ASP A 17 -12.47 -1.71 10.70
C ASP A 17 -12.67 -3.22 10.89
N GLY A 18 -11.57 -3.93 11.19
CA GLY A 18 -11.53 -5.39 11.28
C GLY A 18 -11.53 -6.14 9.94
N ILE A 19 -11.70 -5.47 8.79
CA ILE A 19 -11.57 -6.10 7.47
C ILE A 19 -10.11 -6.11 7.03
N ARG A 20 -9.60 -7.28 6.65
CA ARG A 20 -8.27 -7.45 6.06
C ARG A 20 -8.37 -7.74 4.57
N ILE A 21 -7.51 -7.09 3.78
CA ILE A 21 -7.46 -7.21 2.31
C ILE A 21 -6.04 -7.57 1.90
N LEU A 22 -5.91 -8.60 1.07
CA LEU A 22 -4.69 -8.87 0.31
C LEU A 22 -4.83 -8.25 -1.08
N GLU A 23 -3.94 -7.31 -1.42
CA GLU A 23 -3.95 -6.63 -2.71
C GLU A 23 -2.76 -7.08 -3.55
N TYR A 24 -3.04 -7.76 -4.67
CA TYR A 24 -2.04 -8.18 -5.67
C TYR A 24 -2.14 -7.35 -6.97
N GLY A 25 -2.77 -6.18 -6.89
CA GLY A 25 -2.96 -5.28 -8.01
C GLY A 25 -1.68 -4.55 -8.40
N VAL A 26 -1.64 -4.08 -9.63
CA VAL A 26 -0.55 -3.22 -10.14
C VAL A 26 -1.13 -1.98 -10.79
N PHE A 27 -0.31 -0.94 -10.95
CA PHE A 27 -0.71 0.36 -11.49
C PHE A 27 -1.80 1.04 -10.65
N HIS A 28 -2.81 1.61 -11.29
CA HIS A 28 -3.62 2.63 -10.65
C HIS A 28 -4.97 2.11 -10.14
N ALA A 29 -5.74 1.39 -10.96
CA ALA A 29 -7.15 1.15 -10.66
C ALA A 29 -7.37 0.23 -9.44
N GLY A 30 -6.73 -0.94 -9.42
CA GLY A 30 -6.83 -1.89 -8.29
C GLY A 30 -6.21 -1.33 -7.00
N PRO A 31 -4.97 -0.81 -7.07
CA PRO A 31 -4.35 -0.15 -5.93
C PRO A 31 -5.17 1.06 -5.42
N GLY A 32 -5.65 1.93 -6.30
CA GLY A 32 -6.49 3.08 -5.95
C GLY A 32 -7.79 2.68 -5.25
N ALA A 33 -8.45 1.62 -5.71
CA ALA A 33 -9.65 1.10 -5.04
C ALA A 33 -9.34 0.66 -3.61
N THR A 34 -8.27 -0.11 -3.41
CA THR A 34 -7.90 -0.59 -2.06
C THR A 34 -7.32 0.50 -1.17
N ALA A 35 -6.75 1.57 -1.74
CA ALA A 35 -6.38 2.76 -0.96
C ALA A 35 -7.61 3.44 -0.33
N ILE A 36 -8.72 3.54 -1.08
CA ILE A 36 -9.99 4.03 -0.53
C ILE A 36 -10.49 3.11 0.58
N LEU A 37 -10.38 1.79 0.42
CA LEU A 37 -10.76 0.84 1.48
C LEU A 37 -9.88 0.98 2.73
N GLY A 38 -8.58 1.26 2.55
CA GLY A 38 -7.66 1.58 3.64
C GLY A 38 -8.02 2.88 4.36
N ASP A 39 -8.42 3.93 3.62
CA ASP A 39 -8.92 5.18 4.22
C ASP A 39 -10.19 4.95 5.08
N LEU A 40 -11.00 3.96 4.71
CA LEU A 40 -12.20 3.54 5.45
C LEU A 40 -11.90 2.59 6.61
N GLY A 41 -10.62 2.29 6.88
CA GLY A 41 -10.17 1.53 8.05
C GLY A 41 -9.79 0.07 7.78
N ALA A 42 -9.79 -0.40 6.53
CA ALA A 42 -9.35 -1.76 6.22
C ALA A 42 -7.83 -1.93 6.42
N ASP A 43 -7.41 -3.09 6.94
CA ASP A 43 -6.01 -3.51 6.98
C ASP A 43 -5.60 -4.08 5.63
N VAL A 44 -4.98 -3.25 4.79
CA VAL A 44 -4.58 -3.62 3.43
C VAL A 44 -3.11 -4.02 3.38
N ILE A 45 -2.85 -5.26 2.95
CA ILE A 45 -1.50 -5.77 2.69
C ILE A 45 -1.29 -5.81 1.19
N LYS A 46 -0.38 -4.97 0.69
CA LYS A 46 0.03 -4.98 -0.71
C LYS A 46 1.09 -6.04 -0.92
N ILE A 47 0.85 -6.90 -1.90
CA ILE A 47 1.73 -7.99 -2.28
C ILE A 47 2.40 -7.61 -3.60
N GLU A 48 3.72 -7.45 -3.58
CA GLU A 48 4.50 -7.06 -4.75
C GLU A 48 5.49 -8.14 -5.17
N GLN A 49 5.85 -8.15 -6.45
CA GLN A 49 6.97 -8.95 -6.94
C GLN A 49 8.31 -8.33 -6.49
N SER A 50 9.43 -9.03 -6.70
CA SER A 50 10.77 -8.56 -6.34
C SER A 50 11.11 -7.21 -6.96
N GLU A 51 10.59 -6.94 -8.15
CA GLU A 51 10.80 -5.70 -8.88
C GLU A 51 9.88 -4.56 -8.39
N GLY A 52 8.89 -4.87 -7.54
CA GLY A 52 7.87 -3.93 -7.11
C GLY A 52 6.76 -3.72 -8.14
N ASP A 53 5.75 -2.93 -7.77
CA ASP A 53 4.73 -2.42 -8.68
C ASP A 53 5.38 -1.49 -9.74
N PRO A 54 5.14 -1.69 -11.04
CA PRO A 54 5.65 -0.81 -12.09
C PRO A 54 5.32 0.68 -11.89
N GLU A 55 4.22 1.02 -11.20
CA GLU A 55 3.86 2.42 -10.90
C GLU A 55 4.91 3.12 -10.02
N ARG A 56 5.70 2.38 -9.23
CA ARG A 56 6.81 2.94 -8.42
C ARG A 56 7.82 3.70 -9.28
N TYR A 57 8.02 3.25 -10.52
CA TYR A 57 8.98 3.83 -11.47
C TYR A 57 8.32 4.83 -12.43
N TRP A 58 6.99 5.00 -12.36
CA TRP A 58 6.28 5.93 -13.21
C TRP A 58 6.34 7.34 -12.62
N ILE A 59 7.46 8.02 -12.88
CA ILE A 59 7.77 9.34 -12.35
C ILE A 59 7.65 10.48 -13.39
N ARG A 60 7.25 10.18 -14.63
CA ARG A 60 7.08 11.20 -15.67
C ARG A 60 5.86 10.93 -16.53
N LEU A 61 5.17 12.01 -16.91
CA LEU A 61 4.12 12.03 -17.92
C LEU A 61 4.46 13.08 -18.97
N GLY A 62 5.13 12.66 -20.04
CA GLY A 62 5.77 13.61 -20.97
C GLY A 62 6.83 14.44 -20.25
N GLU A 63 6.71 15.76 -20.35
CA GLU A 63 7.62 16.71 -19.68
C GLU A 63 7.26 16.97 -18.21
N LEU A 64 6.11 16.47 -17.74
CA LEU A 64 5.69 16.63 -16.34
C LEU A 64 6.45 15.63 -15.45
N ASP A 65 7.18 16.16 -14.47
CA ASP A 65 7.78 15.39 -13.38
C ASP A 65 6.72 15.07 -12.31
N LEU A 66 6.53 13.78 -12.05
CA LEU A 66 5.62 13.22 -11.06
C LEU A 66 6.38 12.56 -9.91
N SER A 67 7.66 12.89 -9.71
CA SER A 67 8.41 12.46 -8.53
C SER A 67 8.16 13.39 -7.34
N LEU A 68 8.12 12.80 -6.14
CA LEU A 68 8.27 13.52 -4.88
C LEU A 68 9.71 14.05 -4.75
N PRO A 69 9.98 15.00 -3.83
CA PRO A 69 11.35 15.43 -3.54
C PRO A 69 12.33 14.30 -3.17
N SER A 70 11.80 13.16 -2.69
CA SER A 70 12.55 11.93 -2.42
C SER A 70 12.89 11.10 -3.65
N GLY A 71 12.37 11.45 -4.83
CA GLY A 71 12.51 10.71 -6.08
C GLY A 71 11.45 9.63 -6.32
N GLU A 72 10.55 9.40 -5.37
CA GLU A 72 9.50 8.37 -5.46
C GLU A 72 8.32 8.84 -6.31
N SER A 73 7.63 7.93 -7.02
CA SER A 73 6.44 8.26 -7.81
C SER A 73 5.28 8.76 -6.94
N VAL A 74 4.77 9.96 -7.24
CA VAL A 74 3.53 10.50 -6.67
C VAL A 74 2.34 9.58 -6.98
N MET A 75 2.27 9.05 -8.20
CA MET A 75 1.18 8.17 -8.62
C MET A 75 1.12 6.92 -7.74
N PHE A 76 2.27 6.28 -7.51
CA PHE A 76 2.35 5.13 -6.62
C PHE A 76 1.91 5.47 -5.20
N GLN A 77 2.37 6.59 -4.64
CA GLN A 77 2.06 6.97 -3.26
C GLN A 77 0.57 7.28 -3.07
N VAL A 78 -0.06 7.93 -4.05
CA VAL A 78 -1.51 8.17 -4.02
C VAL A 78 -2.28 6.85 -4.04
N SER A 79 -1.93 5.93 -4.93
CA SER A 79 -2.63 4.65 -5.07
C SER A 79 -2.32 3.65 -3.95
N ASN A 80 -1.35 3.91 -3.07
CA ASN A 80 -0.86 2.94 -2.08
C ASN A 80 -0.72 3.45 -0.65
N ARG A 81 -1.22 4.66 -0.35
CA ARG A 81 -1.38 5.15 1.04
C ARG A 81 -2.14 4.14 1.91
N ASN A 82 -1.86 4.16 3.21
CA ASN A 82 -2.51 3.32 4.23
C ASN A 82 -2.33 1.80 4.07
N LYS A 83 -1.43 1.35 3.19
CA LYS A 83 -1.12 -0.07 2.99
C LYS A 83 0.19 -0.48 3.63
N ARG A 84 0.31 -1.77 3.97
CA ARG A 84 1.58 -2.41 4.35
C ARG A 84 2.07 -3.27 3.20
N GLY A 85 3.20 -2.92 2.61
CA GLY A 85 3.78 -3.66 1.48
C GLY A 85 4.65 -4.83 1.91
N ILE A 86 4.51 -5.99 1.25
CA ILE A 86 5.47 -7.10 1.32
C ILE A 86 5.85 -7.54 -0.10
N CYS A 87 7.10 -7.98 -0.24
CA CYS A 87 7.55 -8.63 -1.46
C CYS A 87 7.31 -10.15 -1.35
N LEU A 88 6.48 -10.72 -2.23
CA LEU A 88 6.18 -12.15 -2.28
C LEU A 88 6.04 -12.64 -3.72
N ASP A 89 6.87 -13.62 -4.07
CA ASP A 89 6.79 -14.28 -5.37
C ASP A 89 5.85 -15.50 -5.32
N VAL A 90 4.57 -15.28 -5.63
CA VAL A 90 3.53 -16.31 -5.65
C VAL A 90 3.69 -17.34 -6.77
N LYS A 91 4.65 -17.16 -7.70
CA LYS A 91 4.96 -18.17 -8.72
C LYS A 91 5.82 -19.30 -8.14
N LYS A 92 6.54 -19.06 -7.04
CA LYS A 92 7.30 -20.08 -6.31
C LYS A 92 6.39 -20.82 -5.32
N GLN A 93 6.68 -22.11 -5.09
CA GLN A 93 5.91 -22.91 -4.13
C GLN A 93 5.89 -22.27 -2.73
N LYS A 94 7.06 -21.89 -2.22
CA LYS A 94 7.18 -21.19 -0.93
C LYS A 94 6.36 -19.90 -0.87
N GLY A 95 6.20 -19.20 -1.99
CA GLY A 95 5.38 -18.00 -2.04
C GLY A 95 3.89 -18.31 -1.93
N ARG A 96 3.44 -19.38 -2.59
CA ARG A 96 2.07 -19.88 -2.45
C ARG A 96 1.76 -20.43 -1.05
N ASP A 97 2.75 -21.01 -0.39
CA ASP A 97 2.56 -21.53 0.98
C ASP A 97 2.39 -20.38 2.01
N ILE A 98 2.83 -19.17 1.68
CA ILE A 98 2.70 -17.97 2.51
C ILE A 98 1.43 -17.17 2.19
N PHE A 99 0.97 -17.18 0.93
CA PHE A 99 -0.18 -16.41 0.44
C PHE A 99 -1.51 -17.02 0.88
#